data_AF-A0A660V248-F1
#
_entry.id   AF-A0A660V248-F1
#
_cell.length_a   1.000
_cell.length_b   1.000
_cell.length_c   1.000
_cell.angle_alpha   90.00
_cell.angle_beta   90.00
_cell.angle_gamma   90.00
#
_symmetry.space_group_name_H-M   'P 1'
#
loop_
_entity.id
_entity.type
_entity.pdbx_description
1 polymer ?
#
loop_
_entity_poly.entity_id
_entity_poly.type
_entity_poly.pdbx_seq_one_letter_code
_entity_poly.pdbx_strand_id
1 'polypeptide(L)'
;MKKSKLNLIIDALMLLCMAAIAGIGLLMRNVLIPGYQKWEIYGRNVDLYLWGLDRHQWGTIHFVIALVLLALLVLHIVLHWSMILGIYRKLIPNVTARWTTAIILLALTIALVFFSFAVKPDVQEQGRGRGGGQHRWTEDAEATQKR
;
A
#
# COMPACT_ATOMS: atom_id res chain seq x y z
N MET A 1 10.77 -1.66 33.00
CA MET A 1 9.40 -1.10 32.84
C MET A 1 8.37 -2.19 33.14
N LYS A 2 7.21 -1.88 33.74
CA LYS A 2 6.14 -2.88 33.94
C LYS A 2 5.66 -3.40 32.58
N LYS A 3 5.50 -4.72 32.42
CA LYS A 3 5.07 -5.39 31.17
C LYS A 3 3.84 -4.71 30.55
N SER A 4 2.84 -4.37 31.36
CA SER A 4 1.63 -3.68 30.90
C SER A 4 1.88 -2.31 30.28
N LYS A 5 2.89 -1.56 30.78
CA LYS A 5 3.26 -0.27 30.20
C LYS A 5 3.90 -0.45 28.82
N LEU A 6 4.73 -1.48 28.64
CA LEU A 6 5.33 -1.80 27.34
C LEU A 6 4.25 -2.19 26.32
N ASN A 7 3.31 -3.05 26.71
CA ASN A 7 2.20 -3.46 25.83
C ASN A 7 1.37 -2.25 25.38
N LEU A 8 0.99 -1.37 26.31
CA LEU A 8 0.22 -0.15 25.99
C LEU A 8 0.96 0.77 25.01
N ILE A 9 2.28 0.91 25.16
CA ILE A 9 3.10 1.72 24.24
C ILE A 9 3.09 1.09 22.84
N ILE A 10 3.26 -0.23 22.74
CA ILE A 10 3.27 -0.94 21.46
C ILE A 10 1.91 -0.81 20.77
N ASP A 11 0.81 -0.98 21.51
CA ASP A 11 -0.55 -0.84 20.97
C ASP A 11 -0.82 0.59 20.47
N ALA A 12 -0.37 1.60 21.22
CA ALA A 12 -0.48 3.01 20.80
C ALA A 12 0.36 3.32 19.55
N LEU A 13 1.59 2.77 19.47
CA LEU A 13 2.44 2.93 18.29
C LEU A 13 1.82 2.24 17.07
N MET A 14 1.29 1.03 17.24
CA MET A 14 0.58 0.34 16.16
C MET A 14 -0.63 1.12 15.66
N LEU A 15 -1.43 1.69 16.58
CA LEU A 15 -2.57 2.52 16.23
C LEU A 15 -2.13 3.74 15.41
N LEU A 16 -1.06 4.42 15.84
CA LEU A 16 -0.51 5.57 15.11
C LEU A 16 -0.02 5.18 13.72
N CYS A 17 0.74 4.09 13.61
CA CYS A 17 1.22 3.59 12.32
C CYS A 17 0.06 3.20 11.39
N MET A 18 -0.99 2.57 11.92
CA MET A 18 -2.17 2.20 11.14
C MET A 18 -2.94 3.42 10.64
N ALA A 19 -3.12 4.44 11.50
CA ALA A 19 -3.72 5.70 11.11
C ALA A 19 -2.89 6.43 10.04
N ALA A 20 -1.56 6.41 10.15
CA ALA A 20 -0.65 7.01 9.18
C ALA A 20 -0.72 6.32 7.81
N ILE A 21 -0.67 4.99 7.76
CA ILE A 21 -0.79 4.22 6.51
C ILE A 21 -2.15 4.46 5.86
N ALA A 22 -3.24 4.40 6.61
CA ALA A 22 -4.58 4.68 6.10
C ALA A 22 -4.69 6.12 5.57
N GLY A 23 -4.19 7.10 6.32
CA GLY A 23 -4.16 8.50 5.92
C GLY A 23 -3.36 8.75 4.66
N ILE A 24 -2.14 8.19 4.56
CA ILE A 24 -1.29 8.32 3.36
C ILE A 24 -1.91 7.58 2.18
N GLY A 25 -2.53 6.42 2.38
CA GLY A 25 -3.27 5.71 1.34
C GLY A 25 -4.41 6.54 0.76
N LEU A 26 -5.21 7.17 1.62
CA LEU A 26 -6.27 8.09 1.20
C LEU A 26 -5.72 9.35 0.51
N LEU A 27 -4.63 9.91 1.03
CA LEU A 27 -3.93 11.05 0.45
C LEU A 27 -3.41 10.73 -0.96
N MET A 28 -2.77 9.57 -1.14
CA MET A 28 -2.30 9.14 -2.46
C MET A 28 -3.46 8.84 -3.41
N ARG A 29 -4.59 8.34 -2.91
CA ARG A 29 -5.76 8.08 -3.75
C ARG A 29 -6.46 9.37 -4.20
N ASN A 30 -6.58 10.35 -3.31
CA ASN A 30 -7.46 11.50 -3.52
C ASN A 30 -6.71 12.79 -3.93
N VAL A 31 -5.46 12.97 -3.49
CA VAL A 31 -4.67 14.19 -3.72
C VAL A 31 -3.58 13.97 -4.75
N LEU A 32 -2.72 12.95 -4.56
CA LEU A 32 -1.63 12.62 -5.49
C LEU A 32 -2.12 11.67 -6.59
N ILE A 33 -3.15 12.06 -7.33
CA ILE A 33 -3.83 11.21 -8.32
C ILE A 33 -2.86 10.57 -9.34
N PRO A 34 -3.15 9.34 -9.81
CA PRO A 34 -2.33 8.63 -10.78
C PRO A 34 -2.30 9.34 -12.15
N GLY A 35 -1.23 9.11 -12.92
CA GLY A 35 -0.96 9.84 -14.18
C GLY A 35 -2.11 9.88 -15.17
N TYR A 36 -2.90 8.81 -15.31
CA TYR A 36 -4.03 8.77 -16.23
C TYR A 36 -5.14 9.75 -15.85
N GLN A 37 -5.38 9.96 -14.54
CA GLN A 37 -6.38 10.92 -14.05
C GLN A 37 -5.88 12.37 -14.15
N LYS A 38 -4.57 12.58 -14.16
CA LYS A 38 -4.00 13.93 -14.28
C LYS A 38 -4.39 14.58 -15.59
N TRP A 39 -4.41 13.81 -16.67
CA TRP A 39 -4.78 14.31 -17.99
C TRP A 39 -6.27 14.67 -18.05
N GLU A 40 -7.12 13.88 -17.38
CA GLU A 40 -8.57 14.13 -17.31
C GLU A 40 -8.91 15.37 -16.45
N ILE A 41 -8.23 15.54 -15.31
CA ILE A 41 -8.52 16.62 -14.36
C ILE A 41 -7.85 17.95 -14.74
N TYR A 42 -6.59 17.89 -15.19
CA TYR A 42 -5.80 19.09 -15.45
C TYR A 42 -5.61 19.38 -16.95
N GLY A 43 -6.04 18.51 -17.86
CA GLY A 43 -5.89 18.69 -19.31
C GLY A 43 -4.44 18.63 -19.82
N ARG A 44 -3.49 18.34 -18.93
CA ARG A 44 -2.05 18.27 -19.22
C ARG A 44 -1.36 17.35 -18.22
N ASN A 45 -0.19 16.85 -18.60
CA ASN A 45 0.65 16.07 -17.71
C ASN A 45 1.37 17.01 -16.73
N VAL A 46 0.90 17.07 -15.49
CA VAL A 46 1.48 17.88 -14.40
C VAL A 46 2.03 17.00 -13.30
N ASP A 47 3.05 17.46 -12.60
CA ASP A 47 3.51 16.78 -11.39
C ASP A 47 2.84 17.36 -10.16
N LEU A 48 2.37 16.46 -9.29
CA LEU A 48 1.68 16.80 -8.06
C LEU A 48 2.65 16.54 -6.93
N TYR A 49 2.89 17.58 -6.15
CA TYR A 49 3.76 17.55 -5.00
C TYR A 49 2.98 17.91 -3.76
N LEU A 50 3.26 17.20 -2.67
CA LEU A 50 2.83 17.58 -1.33
C LEU A 50 4.06 17.62 -0.43
N TRP A 51 4.31 18.78 0.16
CA TRP A 51 5.53 19.08 0.94
C TRP A 51 6.82 18.81 0.16
N GLY A 52 6.80 19.11 -1.15
CA GLY A 52 7.93 18.87 -2.04
C GLY A 52 8.15 17.41 -2.41
N LEU A 53 7.27 16.49 -1.96
CA LEU A 53 7.34 15.07 -2.25
C LEU A 53 6.29 14.66 -3.28
N ASP A 54 6.70 13.83 -4.25
CA ASP A 54 5.80 13.28 -5.25
C ASP A 54 5.07 12.02 -4.75
N ARG A 55 4.18 11.46 -5.59
CA ARG A 55 3.44 10.23 -5.29
C ARG A 55 4.37 9.05 -4.97
N HIS A 56 5.51 8.93 -5.65
CA HIS A 56 6.42 7.80 -5.47
C HIS A 56 7.11 7.87 -4.11
N GLN A 57 7.57 9.06 -3.72
CA GLN A 57 8.21 9.30 -2.43
C GLN A 57 7.23 9.09 -1.27
N TRP A 58 5.99 9.58 -1.38
CA TRP A 58 4.93 9.25 -0.43
C TRP A 58 4.63 7.75 -0.37
N GLY A 59 4.71 7.06 -1.51
CA GLY A 59 4.64 5.61 -1.60
C GLY A 59 5.78 4.90 -0.85
N THR A 60 7.01 5.42 -0.94
CA THR A 60 8.16 4.91 -0.17
C THR A 60 7.95 5.09 1.33
N ILE A 61 7.50 6.27 1.77
CA ILE A 61 7.19 6.54 3.19
C ILE A 61 6.09 5.59 3.67
N HIS A 62 5.00 5.45 2.91
CA HIS A 62 3.91 4.52 3.19
C HIS A 62 4.42 3.08 3.36
N PHE A 63 5.30 2.63 2.47
CA PHE A 63 5.89 1.30 2.52
C PHE A 63 6.77 1.09 3.76
N VAL A 64 7.63 2.05 4.10
CA VAL A 64 8.48 1.97 5.31
C VAL A 64 7.62 1.90 6.58
N ILE A 65 6.57 2.73 6.68
CA ILE A 65 5.65 2.66 7.84
C ILE A 65 4.94 1.31 7.89
N ALA A 66 4.58 0.73 6.73
CA ALA A 66 3.99 -0.61 6.67
C ALA A 66 4.93 -1.70 7.20
N LEU A 67 6.24 -1.62 6.88
CA LEU A 67 7.23 -2.55 7.44
C LEU A 67 7.40 -2.39 8.96
N VAL A 68 7.40 -1.15 9.45
CA VAL A 68 7.44 -0.87 10.90
C VAL A 68 6.18 -1.42 11.59
N LEU A 69 5.00 -1.19 11.03
CA LEU A 69 3.74 -1.73 11.55
C LEU A 69 3.77 -3.26 11.57
N LEU A 70 4.30 -3.90 10.52
CA LEU A 70 4.42 -5.36 10.45
C LEU A 70 5.34 -5.90 11.56
N ALA A 71 6.49 -5.27 11.78
CA ALA A 71 7.40 -5.64 12.87
C ALA A 71 6.76 -5.46 14.25
N LEU A 72 6.06 -4.35 14.47
CA LEU A 72 5.32 -4.10 15.72
C LEU A 72 4.18 -5.12 15.92
N LEU A 73 3.48 -5.50 14.86
CA LEU A 73 2.43 -6.53 14.91
C LEU A 73 2.98 -7.89 15.32
N VAL A 74 4.12 -8.31 14.75
CA VAL A 74 4.81 -9.55 15.17
C VAL A 74 5.18 -9.48 16.66
N LEU A 75 5.76 -8.36 17.10
CA LEU A 75 6.09 -8.15 18.50
C LEU A 75 4.85 -8.20 19.41
N HIS A 76 3.76 -7.55 19.01
CA HIS A 76 2.49 -7.57 19.73
C HIS A 76 1.95 -9.00 19.89
N ILE A 77 1.94 -9.80 18.82
CA ILE A 77 1.51 -11.20 18.86
C ILE A 77 2.37 -12.01 19.83
N VAL A 78 3.69 -11.84 19.80
CA VAL A 78 4.62 -12.53 20.72
C VAL A 78 4.34 -12.13 22.18
N LEU A 79 4.12 -10.84 22.45
CA LEU A 79 3.83 -10.35 23.81
C LEU A 79 2.49 -10.85 24.36
N HIS A 80 1.52 -11.06 23.47
CA HIS A 80 0.17 -11.54 23.80
C HIS A 80 -0.01 -13.05 23.59
N TRP A 81 1.05 -13.80 23.29
CA TRP A 81 1.00 -15.20 22.88
C TRP A 81 0.23 -16.12 23.86
N SER A 82 0.44 -15.98 25.16
CA SER A 82 -0.25 -16.78 26.18
C SER A 82 -1.75 -16.50 26.23
N MET A 83 -2.14 -15.23 26.08
CA MET A 83 -3.55 -14.82 25.99
C MET A 83 -4.20 -15.41 24.73
N ILE A 84 -3.51 -15.30 23.58
CA ILE A 84 -3.99 -15.84 22.31
C ILE A 84 -4.24 -17.34 22.44
N LEU A 85 -3.27 -18.11 22.97
CA LEU A 85 -3.45 -19.55 23.20
C LEU A 85 -4.60 -19.87 24.16
N GLY A 86 -4.77 -19.07 25.20
CA GLY A 86 -5.86 -19.21 26.17
C GLY A 86 -7.24 -19.01 25.55
N ILE A 87 -7.41 -17.93 24.79
CA ILE A 87 -8.66 -17.62 24.07
C ILE A 87 -8.91 -18.67 22.98
N TYR A 88 -7.87 -19.02 22.22
CA TYR A 88 -7.97 -19.96 21.10
C TYR A 88 -8.41 -21.36 21.56
N ARG A 89 -7.85 -21.87 22.67
CA ARG A 89 -8.26 -23.15 23.27
C ARG A 89 -9.70 -23.14 23.79
N LYS A 90 -10.19 -21.99 24.27
CA LYS A 90 -11.57 -21.84 24.74
C LYS A 90 -12.56 -21.76 23.58
N LEU A 91 -12.20 -21.06 22.51
CA LEU A 91 -13.07 -20.84 21.35
C LEU A 91 -13.20 -22.09 20.48
N ILE A 92 -12.11 -22.86 20.33
CA ILE A 92 -12.07 -24.09 19.53
C ILE A 92 -11.64 -25.25 20.45
N PRO A 93 -12.60 -25.88 21.16
CA PRO A 93 -12.28 -26.97 22.09
C PRO A 93 -11.86 -28.25 21.38
N ASN A 94 -12.27 -28.46 20.12
CA ASN A 94 -11.89 -29.64 19.33
C ASN A 94 -10.43 -29.52 18.82
N VAL A 95 -9.61 -30.51 19.17
CA VAL A 95 -8.18 -30.56 18.85
C VAL A 95 -7.92 -30.59 17.34
N THR A 96 -8.69 -31.37 16.58
CA THR A 96 -8.53 -31.47 15.12
C THR A 96 -8.89 -30.15 14.46
N ALA A 97 -10.05 -29.59 14.77
CA ALA A 97 -10.49 -28.30 14.22
C ALA A 97 -9.46 -27.19 14.49
N ARG A 98 -8.86 -27.19 15.68
CA ARG A 98 -7.83 -26.22 16.09
C ARG A 98 -6.55 -26.31 15.26
N TRP A 99 -6.11 -27.51 14.88
CA TRP A 99 -4.97 -27.67 13.98
C TRP A 99 -5.34 -27.27 12.56
N THR A 100 -6.53 -27.65 12.09
CA THR A 100 -7.01 -27.29 10.75
C THR A 100 -7.08 -25.77 10.59
N THR A 101 -7.68 -25.04 11.53
CA THR A 101 -7.79 -23.58 11.45
C THR A 101 -6.43 -22.90 11.54
N ALA A 102 -5.49 -23.41 12.36
CA ALA A 102 -4.14 -22.88 12.44
C ALA A 102 -3.36 -23.07 11.13
N ILE A 103 -3.45 -24.25 10.51
CA ILE A 103 -2.78 -24.56 9.25
C ILE A 103 -3.36 -23.71 8.11
N ILE A 104 -4.69 -23.59 8.03
CA ILE A 104 -5.36 -22.76 7.02
C ILE A 104 -4.92 -21.30 7.15
N LEU A 105 -4.93 -20.74 8.37
CA LEU A 105 -4.50 -19.37 8.61
C LEU A 105 -3.04 -19.16 8.21
N LEU A 106 -2.15 -20.09 8.61
CA LEU A 106 -0.74 -20.02 8.25
C LEU A 106 -0.53 -20.09 6.74
N ALA A 107 -1.18 -21.04 6.07
CA ALA A 107 -1.10 -21.19 4.62
C ALA A 107 -1.61 -19.94 3.89
N LEU A 108 -2.73 -19.36 4.35
CA LEU A 108 -3.28 -18.13 3.79
C LEU A 108 -2.34 -16.94 4.00
N THR A 109 -1.75 -16.78 5.18
CA THR A 109 -0.78 -15.70 5.44
C THR A 109 0.45 -15.84 4.54
N ILE A 110 1.01 -17.05 4.42
CA ILE A 110 2.13 -17.33 3.51
C ILE A 110 1.72 -17.00 2.07
N ALA A 111 0.57 -17.51 1.62
CA ALA A 111 0.07 -17.24 0.27
C ALA A 111 -0.03 -15.73 -0.01
N LEU A 112 -0.60 -14.94 0.90
CA LEU A 112 -0.75 -13.48 0.72
C LEU A 112 0.59 -12.73 0.70
N VAL A 113 1.55 -13.13 1.54
CA VAL A 113 2.89 -12.51 1.55
C VAL A 113 3.67 -12.85 0.28
N PHE A 114 3.67 -14.12 -0.11
CA PHE A 114 4.45 -14.62 -1.24
C PHE A 114 3.78 -14.45 -2.60
N PHE A 115 2.48 -14.11 -2.62
CA PHE A 115 1.75 -13.80 -3.85
C PHE A 115 2.44 -12.73 -4.68
N SER A 116 2.97 -11.69 -4.02
CA SER A 116 3.71 -10.60 -4.67
C SER A 116 4.93 -11.06 -5.50
N PHE A 117 5.54 -12.20 -5.14
CA PHE A 117 6.69 -12.76 -5.85
C PHE A 117 6.28 -13.74 -6.96
N ALA A 118 5.07 -14.32 -6.87
CA ALA A 118 4.59 -15.33 -7.81
C ALA A 118 3.89 -14.71 -9.03
N VAL A 119 3.39 -13.48 -8.93
CA VAL A 119 2.65 -12.82 -10.00
C VAL A 119 3.62 -12.19 -11.01
N LYS A 120 3.50 -12.60 -12.28
CA LYS A 120 4.15 -11.92 -13.40
C LYS A 120 3.18 -10.85 -13.94
N PRO A 121 3.65 -9.62 -14.21
CA PRO A 121 2.78 -8.58 -14.75
C PRO A 121 2.35 -8.95 -16.18
N ASP A 122 1.06 -8.75 -16.48
CA ASP A 122 0.57 -8.76 -17.85
C ASP A 122 0.92 -7.41 -18.51
N VAL A 123 1.68 -7.45 -19.59
CA VAL A 123 2.16 -6.26 -20.30
C VAL A 123 1.20 -5.98 -21.43
N GLN A 124 0.26 -5.08 -21.20
CA GLN A 124 -0.61 -4.55 -22.25
C GLN A 124 -0.08 -3.18 -22.70
N GLU A 125 0.07 -3.00 -24.00
CA GLU A 125 0.41 -1.69 -24.55
C GLU A 125 -0.72 -0.71 -24.23
N GLN A 126 -0.38 0.35 -23.51
CA GLN A 126 -1.28 1.45 -23.28
C GLN A 126 -1.51 2.13 -24.64
N GLY A 127 -2.63 1.82 -25.30
CA GLY A 127 -2.98 2.38 -26.60
C GLY A 127 -2.77 3.89 -26.60
N ARG A 128 -2.13 4.43 -27.66
CA ARG A 128 -1.72 5.83 -27.80
C ARG A 128 -2.73 6.77 -27.13
N GLY A 129 -2.40 7.22 -25.92
CA GLY A 129 -3.19 8.24 -25.24
C GLY A 129 -3.35 9.43 -26.18
N ARG A 130 -4.56 10.02 -26.21
CA ARG A 130 -4.88 11.23 -26.99
C ARG A 130 -4.09 12.46 -26.51
N GLY A 131 -2.77 12.39 -26.44
CA GLY A 131 -1.86 13.53 -26.36
C GLY A 131 -1.64 14.13 -27.75
N GLY A 132 -2.73 14.48 -28.44
CA GLY A 132 -2.72 15.12 -29.75
C GLY A 132 -2.29 16.57 -29.65
N GLY A 133 -1.05 16.82 -29.24
CA GLY A 133 -0.46 18.16 -29.16
C GLY A 133 0.81 18.31 -29.99
N GLN A 134 1.46 17.21 -30.40
CA GLN A 134 2.80 17.28 -30.99
C GLN A 134 2.79 17.27 -32.53
N HIS A 135 1.71 16.84 -33.17
CA HIS A 135 1.60 16.82 -34.63
C HIS A 135 1.10 18.15 -35.25
N ARG A 136 0.50 19.03 -34.44
CA ARG A 136 0.03 20.35 -34.92
C ARG A 136 1.20 21.33 -35.11
N TRP A 137 2.23 21.27 -34.26
CA TRP A 137 3.41 22.14 -34.40
C TRP A 137 4.24 21.87 -35.66
N THR A 138 4.32 20.61 -36.11
CA THR A 138 5.07 20.25 -37.31
C THR A 138 4.35 20.70 -38.58
N GLU A 139 3.02 20.63 -38.61
CA GLU A 139 2.22 21.13 -39.74
C GLU A 139 2.24 22.66 -39.83
N ASP A 140 2.15 23.35 -38.68
CA ASP A 140 2.21 24.82 -38.63
C ASP A 140 3.61 25.36 -38.99
N ALA A 141 4.68 24.65 -38.59
CA ALA A 141 6.05 25.00 -38.92
C ALA A 141 6.36 24.79 -40.42
N GLU A 142 5.91 23.68 -41.01
CA GLU A 142 6.07 23.43 -42.45
C GLU A 142 5.22 24.38 -43.31
N ALA A 143 4.03 24.76 -42.86
CA ALA A 143 3.18 25.73 -43.57
C ALA A 143 3.78 27.14 -43.55
N THR A 144 4.49 27.52 -42.48
CA THR A 144 5.14 28.83 -42.35
C THR A 144 6.42 28.92 -43.18
N GLN A 145 7.13 27.82 -43.41
CA GLN A 145 8.34 27.78 -44.22
C GLN A 145 8.07 27.75 -45.74
N LYS A 146 6.83 27.50 -46.16
CA LYS A 146 6.41 27.47 -47.58
C LYS A 146 5.75 28.76 -48.08
N ARG A 147 5.77 29.85 -47.30
CA ARG A 147 5.37 31.20 -47.71
C ARG A 147 6.59 32.10 -47.84
#